data_AF-E4ZQC5-F1
#
_entry.id   AF-E4ZQC5-F1
#
_cell.length_a   1.000
_cell.length_b   1.000
_cell.length_c   1.000
_cell.angle_alpha   90.00
_cell.angle_beta   90.00
_cell.angle_gamma   90.00
#
_symmetry.space_group_name_H-M   'P 1'
#
loop_
_entity.id
_entity.type
_entity.pdbx_description
1 polymer ?
#
loop_
_entity_poly.entity_id
_entity_poly.type
_entity_poly.pdbx_seq_one_letter_code
_entity_poly.pdbx_strand_id
1 'polypeptide(L)'
;MPPRNNTSKATIRLVGQNTRACRIVFDMPILDLAVAGGVSDPRFDPIGTMGSREVRLWHRQWSQPWNVSVTWDARQHSRFSGKVICLWSDANAGEIPALTEVLHYLPVWAIPSKISDGLVEGFRHFEI
;
A
#
# COMPACT_ATOMS: atom_id res chain seq x y z
N MET A 1 11.82 21.16 -30.89
CA MET A 1 11.78 21.38 -29.42
C MET A 1 11.50 20.05 -28.75
N PRO A 2 12.29 19.59 -27.77
CA PRO A 2 11.94 18.39 -27.02
C PRO A 2 10.70 18.69 -26.15
N PRO A 3 9.78 17.74 -25.95
CA PRO A 3 8.65 17.94 -25.04
C PRO A 3 9.18 18.16 -23.62
N ARG A 4 8.73 19.23 -22.95
CA ARG A 4 8.99 19.44 -21.52
C ARG A 4 8.30 18.31 -20.76
N ASN A 5 9.07 17.41 -20.13
CA ASN A 5 8.57 16.41 -19.18
C ASN A 5 7.99 17.14 -17.95
N ASN A 6 6.68 17.36 -17.94
CA ASN A 6 5.96 17.95 -16.80
C ASN A 6 5.51 16.87 -15.79
N THR A 7 6.43 15.98 -15.44
CA THR A 7 6.22 14.95 -14.42
C THR A 7 6.69 15.45 -13.07
N SER A 8 5.84 15.36 -12.05
CA SER A 8 6.23 15.62 -10.66
C SER A 8 6.62 14.31 -9.98
N LYS A 9 7.54 14.41 -9.01
CA LYS A 9 8.06 13.27 -8.25
C LYS A 9 8.00 13.56 -6.76
N ALA A 10 7.63 12.55 -5.96
CA ALA A 10 7.65 12.60 -4.51
C ALA A 10 8.21 11.31 -3.92
N THR A 11 8.79 11.41 -2.73
CA THR A 11 9.25 10.27 -1.96
C THR A 11 8.45 10.16 -0.66
N ILE A 12 7.73 9.06 -0.51
CA ILE A 12 6.94 8.74 0.67
C ILE A 12 7.79 7.81 1.55
N ARG A 13 8.15 8.28 2.74
CA ARG A 13 8.74 7.43 3.78
C ARG A 13 7.64 6.88 4.67
N LEU A 14 7.46 5.57 4.62
CA LEU A 14 6.44 4.86 5.38
C LEU A 14 7.10 3.99 6.45
N VAL A 15 6.68 4.14 7.70
CA VAL A 15 7.12 3.29 8.82
C VAL A 15 5.88 2.72 9.49
N GLY A 16 5.66 1.42 9.30
CA GLY A 16 4.60 0.69 9.98
C GLY A 16 5.02 0.32 11.40
N GLN A 17 4.12 0.43 12.37
CA GLN A 17 4.36 0.01 13.76
C GLN A 17 3.83 -1.40 13.98
N ASN A 18 4.69 -2.31 14.47
CA ASN A 18 4.33 -3.70 14.71
C ASN A 18 3.62 -4.36 13.51
N THR A 19 4.03 -4.02 12.30
CA THR A 19 3.49 -4.60 11.06
C THR A 19 4.63 -4.93 10.10
N ARG A 20 4.37 -5.86 9.20
CA ARG A 20 5.22 -6.25 8.07
C ARG A 20 4.68 -5.79 6.73
N ALA A 21 3.48 -5.22 6.71
CA ALA A 21 2.79 -4.91 5.47
C ALA A 21 2.02 -3.62 5.54
N CYS A 22 2.16 -2.85 4.48
CA CYS A 22 1.33 -1.69 4.23
C CYS A 22 1.03 -1.60 2.73
N ARG A 23 0.05 -0.80 2.37
CA ARG A 23 -0.25 -0.42 0.99
C ARG A 23 -0.46 1.07 0.90
N ILE A 24 -0.15 1.63 -0.25
CA ILE A 24 -0.41 3.04 -0.58
C ILE A 24 -1.45 3.04 -1.68
N VAL A 25 -2.55 3.73 -1.44
CA VAL A 25 -3.62 3.94 -2.41
C VAL A 25 -3.60 5.41 -2.80
N PHE A 26 -3.55 5.68 -4.09
CA PHE A 26 -3.53 7.02 -4.67
C PHE A 26 -4.89 7.33 -5.29
N ASP A 27 -5.36 8.56 -5.13
CA ASP A 27 -6.62 9.00 -5.74
C ASP A 27 -6.47 9.10 -7.28
N MET A 28 -5.27 9.49 -7.71
CA MET A 28 -4.87 9.59 -9.11
C MET A 28 -3.80 8.55 -9.48
N PRO A 29 -3.78 8.06 -10.73
CA PRO A 29 -2.81 7.06 -11.14
C PRO A 29 -1.38 7.64 -11.16
N ILE A 30 -0.43 6.89 -10.59
CA ILE A 30 1.00 7.14 -10.74
C ILE A 30 1.51 6.52 -12.05
N LEU A 31 2.51 7.15 -12.64
CA LEU A 31 3.11 6.79 -13.92
C LEU A 31 4.40 6.00 -13.78
N ASP A 32 5.11 6.17 -12.66
CA ASP A 32 6.33 5.42 -12.34
C ASP A 32 6.47 5.19 -10.83
N LEU A 33 7.15 4.10 -10.46
CA LEU A 33 7.33 3.63 -9.10
C LEU A 33 8.76 3.08 -8.92
N ALA A 34 9.44 3.55 -7.89
CA ALA A 34 10.69 2.96 -7.42
C ALA A 34 10.69 2.82 -5.89
N VAL A 35 10.98 1.63 -5.39
CA VAL A 35 11.12 1.36 -3.95
C VAL A 35 12.59 1.21 -3.62
N ALA A 36 13.11 1.97 -2.65
CA ALA A 36 14.51 1.87 -2.25
C ALA A 36 14.83 0.46 -1.73
N GLY A 37 15.89 -0.15 -2.26
CA GLY A 37 16.26 -1.54 -1.97
C GLY A 37 15.38 -2.60 -2.68
N GLY A 38 14.39 -2.16 -3.47
CA GLY A 38 13.63 -3.03 -4.37
C GLY A 38 14.45 -3.44 -5.59
N VAL A 39 14.22 -4.65 -6.08
CA VAL A 39 14.80 -5.12 -7.35
C VAL A 39 13.94 -4.59 -8.49
N SER A 40 14.59 -3.98 -9.49
CA SER A 40 13.96 -3.60 -10.75
C SER A 40 14.62 -4.38 -11.88
N ASP A 41 13.81 -4.90 -12.81
CA ASP A 41 14.26 -5.65 -13.97
C ASP A 41 13.87 -4.86 -15.23
N PRO A 42 14.83 -4.47 -16.10
CA PRO A 42 14.55 -3.66 -17.29
C PRO A 42 13.56 -4.30 -18.28
N ARG A 43 13.30 -5.60 -18.16
CA ARG A 43 12.33 -6.32 -19.01
C ARG A 43 10.88 -6.06 -18.60
N PHE A 44 10.66 -5.54 -17.40
CA PHE A 44 9.33 -5.32 -16.85
C PHE A 44 9.18 -3.87 -16.40
N ASP A 45 8.20 -3.17 -16.98
CA ASP A 45 7.82 -1.87 -16.47
C ASP A 45 7.22 -2.03 -15.07
N PRO A 46 7.61 -1.17 -14.10
CA PRO A 46 7.09 -1.25 -12.74
C PRO A 46 5.59 -0.94 -12.65
N ILE A 47 5.04 -0.30 -13.69
CA ILE A 47 3.65 0.11 -13.79
C ILE A 47 3.13 -0.16 -15.21
N GLY A 48 1.86 -0.52 -15.34
CA GLY A 48 1.20 -0.66 -16.64
C GLY A 48 0.97 0.68 -17.37
N THR A 49 0.60 0.59 -18.65
CA THR A 49 0.43 1.77 -19.54
C THR A 49 -0.61 2.79 -19.09
N MET A 50 -1.60 2.37 -18.29
CA MET A 50 -2.64 3.26 -17.73
C MET A 50 -2.30 3.79 -16.33
N GLY A 51 -1.09 3.53 -15.83
CA GLY A 51 -0.69 3.85 -14.47
C GLY A 51 -1.18 2.84 -13.43
N SER A 52 -0.87 3.09 -12.16
CA SER A 52 -1.40 2.33 -11.02
C SER A 52 -1.92 3.27 -9.95
N ARG A 53 -2.96 2.83 -9.22
CA ARG A 53 -3.49 3.54 -8.04
C ARG A 53 -3.15 2.85 -6.73
N GLU A 54 -2.55 1.66 -6.77
CA GLU A 54 -2.27 0.89 -5.56
C GLU A 54 -0.86 0.30 -5.63
N VAL A 55 -0.15 0.41 -4.51
CA VAL A 55 1.16 -0.22 -4.29
C VAL A 55 1.09 -1.00 -2.99
N ARG A 56 1.36 -2.31 -3.05
CA ARG A 56 1.41 -3.19 -1.88
C ARG A 56 2.85 -3.46 -1.49
N LEU A 57 3.17 -3.28 -0.21
CA LEU A 57 4.51 -3.28 0.34
C LEU A 57 4.60 -4.34 1.44
N TRP A 58 5.59 -5.22 1.32
CA TRP A 58 5.84 -6.30 2.28
C TRP A 58 7.30 -6.31 2.72
N HIS A 59 7.53 -6.52 4.01
CA HIS A 59 8.84 -6.77 4.61
C HIS A 59 8.86 -8.16 5.24
N ARG A 60 10.04 -8.80 5.22
CA ARG A 60 10.27 -10.05 5.97
C ARG A 60 10.47 -9.80 7.47
N GLN A 61 10.94 -8.61 7.82
CA GLN A 61 11.22 -8.18 9.19
C GLN A 61 10.14 -7.20 9.66
N TRP A 62 9.87 -7.19 10.96
CA TRP A 62 8.88 -6.30 11.55
C TRP A 62 9.35 -4.85 11.57
N SER A 63 8.40 -3.92 11.42
CA SER A 63 8.57 -2.48 11.63
C SER A 63 9.69 -1.83 10.80
N GLN A 64 10.00 -2.40 9.64
CA GLN A 64 10.99 -1.85 8.72
C GLN A 64 10.39 -0.72 7.87
N PRO A 65 11.16 0.34 7.55
CA PRO A 65 10.67 1.45 6.74
C PRO A 65 10.64 1.10 5.25
N TRP A 66 9.75 1.75 4.50
CA TRP A 66 9.78 1.80 3.04
C TRP A 66 10.02 3.24 2.59
N ASN A 67 10.91 3.41 1.61
CA ASN A 67 11.07 4.68 0.89
C ASN A 67 10.57 4.47 -0.53
N VAL A 68 9.40 5.02 -0.82
CA VAL A 68 8.69 4.82 -2.09
C VAL A 68 8.73 6.11 -2.88
N SER A 69 9.42 6.09 -4.02
CA SER A 69 9.43 7.18 -4.98
C SER A 69 8.33 6.95 -6.02
N VAL A 70 7.50 7.96 -6.22
CA VAL A 70 6.41 7.92 -7.21
C VAL A 70 6.47 9.14 -8.12
N THR A 71 6.03 8.96 -9.36
CA THR A 71 5.95 10.01 -10.37
C THR A 71 4.52 10.11 -10.90
N TRP A 72 4.01 11.31 -11.13
CA TRP A 72 2.68 11.55 -11.70
C TRP A 72 2.67 12.73 -12.70
N ASP A 73 1.60 12.83 -13.48
CA ASP A 73 1.36 13.97 -14.38
C ASP A 73 0.82 15.17 -13.59
N ALA A 74 1.67 16.18 -13.39
CA ALA A 74 1.33 17.37 -12.63
C ALA A 74 0.40 18.35 -13.38
N ARG A 75 0.27 18.23 -14.71
CA ARG A 75 -0.65 19.09 -15.48
C ARG A 75 -2.09 18.64 -15.30
N GLN A 76 -2.30 17.33 -15.27
CA GLN A 76 -3.62 16.75 -15.06
C GLN A 76 -4.00 16.79 -13.59
N HIS A 77 -3.03 16.56 -12.69
CA HIS A 77 -3.27 16.44 -11.25
C HIS A 77 -2.32 17.34 -10.47
N SER A 78 -2.79 18.56 -10.18
CA SER A 78 -2.03 19.58 -9.43
C SER A 78 -1.91 19.27 -7.94
N ARG A 79 -2.86 18.51 -7.38
CA ARG A 79 -2.84 18.01 -5.99
C ARG A 79 -2.65 16.51 -6.00
N PHE A 80 -1.64 16.03 -5.28
CA PHE A 80 -1.35 14.60 -5.20
C PHE A 80 -1.76 14.07 -3.83
N SER A 81 -2.86 13.31 -3.80
CA SER A 81 -3.45 12.79 -2.58
C SER A 81 -3.61 11.27 -2.60
N GLY A 82 -3.74 10.72 -1.41
CA GLY A 82 -4.02 9.31 -1.23
C GLY A 82 -4.11 8.93 0.24
N LYS A 83 -4.07 7.62 0.49
CA LYS A 83 -4.03 7.05 1.83
C LYS A 83 -2.99 5.96 1.92
N VAL A 84 -2.30 5.94 3.05
CA VAL A 84 -1.44 4.83 3.44
C VAL A 84 -2.21 3.96 4.41
N ILE A 85 -2.20 2.65 4.17
CA ILE A 85 -2.90 1.65 4.97
C ILE A 85 -1.87 0.64 5.44
N CYS A 86 -1.67 0.50 6.74
CA CYS A 86 -0.90 -0.58 7.31
C CYS A 86 -1.83 -1.67 7.84
N LEU A 87 -1.40 -2.91 7.72
CA LEU A 87 -2.26 -4.06 7.94
C LEU A 87 -1.66 -5.05 8.93
N TRP A 88 -2.52 -5.69 9.71
CA TRP A 88 -2.17 -6.73 10.66
C TRP A 88 -2.97 -7.99 10.31
N SER A 89 -2.28 -9.12 10.24
CA SER A 89 -2.86 -10.40 9.81
C SER A 89 -2.65 -11.53 10.81
N ASP A 90 -1.97 -11.26 11.92
CA ASP A 90 -1.68 -12.27 12.91
C ASP A 90 -2.93 -12.49 13.78
N ALA A 91 -3.64 -13.58 13.51
CA ALA A 91 -4.80 -14.03 14.27
C ALA A 91 -4.38 -14.71 15.59
N ASN A 92 -3.54 -14.04 16.38
CA ASN A 92 -3.19 -14.53 17.71
C ASN A 92 -4.44 -14.53 18.59
N ALA A 93 -4.68 -15.64 19.30
CA ALA A 93 -5.89 -15.80 20.10
C ALA A 93 -6.00 -14.69 21.16
N GLY A 94 -7.12 -13.98 21.19
CA GLY A 94 -7.42 -12.93 22.16
C GLY A 94 -7.00 -11.51 21.76
N GLU A 95 -6.19 -11.33 20.70
CA GLU A 95 -5.70 -10.00 20.27
C GLU A 95 -6.69 -9.24 19.39
N ILE A 96 -7.63 -9.94 18.74
CA ILE A 96 -8.60 -9.35 17.80
C ILE A 96 -10.02 -9.62 18.30
N PRO A 97 -10.65 -8.70 19.06
CA PRO A 97 -11.99 -8.91 19.62
C PRO A 97 -13.06 -9.26 18.59
N ALA A 98 -13.03 -8.62 17.42
CA ALA A 98 -13.98 -8.90 16.33
C ALA A 98 -13.84 -10.31 15.76
N LEU A 99 -12.62 -10.86 15.69
CA LEU A 99 -12.41 -12.24 15.24
C LEU A 99 -12.89 -13.24 16.29
N THR A 100 -12.65 -12.96 17.57
CA THR A 100 -13.16 -13.78 18.68
C THR A 100 -14.68 -13.88 18.65
N GLU A 101 -15.37 -12.76 18.40
CA GLU A 101 -16.82 -12.72 18.27
C GLU A 101 -17.32 -13.55 17.08
N VAL A 102 -16.70 -13.38 15.89
CA VAL A 102 -17.04 -14.18 14.71
C VAL A 102 -16.90 -15.67 15.00
N LEU A 103 -15.79 -16.10 15.62
CA LEU A 103 -15.55 -17.50 15.96
C LEU A 103 -16.53 -18.03 17.02
N HIS A 104 -17.00 -17.19 17.95
CA HIS A 104 -17.97 -17.58 18.96
C HIS A 104 -19.35 -17.88 18.37
N TYR A 105 -19.80 -17.10 17.38
CA TYR A 105 -21.10 -17.26 16.74
C TYR A 105 -21.07 -18.09 15.45
N LEU A 106 -19.89 -18.54 15.01
CA LEU A 106 -19.74 -19.33 13.80
C LEU A 106 -20.31 -20.75 14.01
N PRO A 107 -21.18 -21.26 13.12
CA PRO A 107 -21.56 -22.65 13.18
C PRO A 107 -20.37 -23.55 12.82
N VAL A 108 -20.35 -24.77 13.39
CA VAL A 108 -19.25 -25.75 13.23
C VAL A 108 -18.98 -26.19 11.79
N TRP A 109 -19.92 -25.94 10.87
CA TRP A 109 -19.80 -26.27 9.45
C TRP A 109 -19.28 -25.11 8.58
N ALA A 110 -19.10 -23.91 9.14
CA ALA A 110 -18.60 -22.75 8.42
C ALA A 110 -17.12 -22.48 8.71
N ILE A 111 -16.45 -21.75 7.80
CA ILE A 111 -15.06 -21.30 7.97
C ILE A 111 -15.00 -19.82 7.55
N PRO A 112 -14.51 -18.90 8.41
CA PRO A 112 -14.36 -17.51 8.04
C PRO A 112 -13.16 -17.33 7.11
N SER A 113 -13.30 -16.46 6.11
CA SER A 113 -12.21 -16.07 5.22
C SER A 113 -12.01 -14.56 5.27
N LYS A 114 -10.79 -14.11 4.94
CA LYS A 114 -10.47 -12.68 4.84
C LYS A 114 -10.77 -12.18 3.43
N ILE A 115 -11.41 -11.01 3.34
CA ILE A 115 -11.70 -10.35 2.05
C ILE A 115 -10.50 -9.55 1.51
N SER A 116 -9.57 -9.16 2.39
CA SER A 116 -8.41 -8.33 2.10
C SER A 116 -7.14 -8.95 2.70
N ASP A 117 -6.00 -8.32 2.43
CA ASP A 117 -4.71 -8.76 2.92
C ASP A 117 -4.65 -8.74 4.47
N GLY A 118 -5.25 -7.72 5.10
CA GLY A 118 -5.30 -7.52 6.54
C GLY A 118 -6.57 -8.01 7.21
N LEU A 119 -6.44 -8.50 8.44
CA LEU A 119 -7.55 -8.69 9.38
C LEU A 119 -7.94 -7.37 10.06
N VAL A 120 -6.94 -6.55 10.37
CA VAL A 120 -7.10 -5.19 10.88
C VAL A 120 -6.31 -4.25 9.99
N GLU A 121 -6.93 -3.13 9.60
CA GLU A 121 -6.32 -2.11 8.75
C GLU A 121 -6.36 -0.75 9.46
N GLY A 122 -5.21 -0.09 9.56
CA GLY A 122 -5.06 1.26 10.08
C GLY A 122 -4.60 2.17 8.96
N PHE A 123 -5.26 3.32 8.77
CA PHE A 123 -4.99 4.19 7.63
C PHE A 123 -4.72 5.64 8.02
N ARG A 124 -3.96 6.34 7.15
CA ARG A 124 -3.71 7.77 7.24
C ARG A 124 -3.74 8.39 5.85
N HIS A 125 -4.50 9.47 5.70
CA HIS A 125 -4.57 10.25 4.47
C HIS A 125 -3.37 11.20 4.35
N PHE A 126 -2.98 11.50 3.12
CA PHE A 126 -1.97 12.51 2.79
C PHE A 126 -2.38 13.31 1.56
N GLU A 127 -1.87 14.53 1.47
CA GLU A 127 -2.00 15.43 0.33
C GLU A 127 -0.69 16.22 0.21
N ILE A 128 -0.23 16.43 -1.03
CA ILE A 128 0.99 17.14 -1.41
C ILE A 128 0.66 18.18 -2.48
#